data_AF-A0A355GL15-F1
#
_entry.id   AF-A0A355GL15-F1
#
_cell.length_a   1.000
_cell.length_b   1.000
_cell.length_c   1.000
_cell.angle_alpha   90.00
_cell.angle_beta   90.00
_cell.angle_gamma   90.00
#
_symmetry.space_group_name_H-M   'P 1'
#
loop_
_entity.id
_entity.type
_entity.pdbx_description
1 polymer ?
#
loop_
_entity_poly.entity_id
_entity_poly.type
_entity_poly.pdbx_seq_one_letter_code
_entity_poly.pdbx_strand_id
1 'polypeptide(L)' 'ARRSTCKNNLKQIGLALHNYHETHRSFPQMQVETLRNTTYDPDTDSYLAWSVMILPFMDQASLYNQINMN' A
#
# COMPACT_ATOMS: atom_id res chain seq x y z
N ALA A 1 20.79 -6.14 17.68
CA ALA A 1 19.42 -5.61 17.82
C ALA A 1 18.88 -5.03 16.51
N ARG A 2 19.37 -3.88 16.03
CA ARG A 2 18.81 -3.18 14.85
C ARG A 2 18.74 -4.01 13.56
N ARG A 3 19.79 -4.79 13.24
CA ARG A 3 19.78 -5.71 12.08
C ARG A 3 18.69 -6.78 12.18
N SER A 4 18.50 -7.36 13.37
CA SER A 4 17.48 -8.38 13.60
C SER A 4 16.07 -7.79 13.44
N THR A 5 15.83 -6.58 13.97
CA THR A 5 14.58 -5.86 13.77
C THR A 5 14.32 -5.55 12.30
N CYS A 6 15.29 -4.99 11.55
CA CYS A 6 15.12 -4.75 10.11
C CYS A 6 14.82 -6.04 9.34
N LYS A 7 15.50 -7.15 9.66
CA LYS A 7 15.23 -8.44 9.03
C LYS A 7 13.79 -8.91 9.30
N ASN A 8 13.29 -8.71 10.52
CA ASN A 8 11.92 -9.08 10.87
C ASN A 8 10.89 -8.18 10.16
N ASN A 9 11.14 -6.88 10.05
CA ASN A 9 10.28 -5.96 9.30
C ASN A 9 10.19 -6.37 7.83
N LEU A 10 11.31 -6.70 7.20
CA LEU A 10 11.33 -7.18 5.80
C LEU A 10 10.57 -8.50 5.63
N LYS A 11 10.64 -9.42 6.61
CA LYS A 11 9.84 -10.65 6.59
C LYS A 11 8.35 -10.37 6.66
N GLN A 12 7.92 -9.43 7.51
CA GLN A 12 6.51 -9.03 7.61
C GLN A 12 6.01 -8.42 6.31
N ILE A 13 6.81 -7.56 5.66
CA ILE A 13 6.49 -6.99 4.34
C ILE A 13 6.38 -8.10 3.28
N GLY A 14 7.33 -9.03 3.26
CA GLY A 14 7.31 -10.17 2.33
C GLY A 14 6.08 -11.06 2.50
N LEU A 15 5.71 -11.35 3.75
CA LEU A 15 4.51 -12.12 4.06
C LEU A 15 3.24 -11.38 3.60
N ALA A 16 3.14 -10.08 3.86
CA ALA A 16 2.02 -9.26 3.43
C ALA A 16 1.88 -9.23 1.89
N LEU A 17 2.99 -9.15 1.16
CA LEU A 17 3.01 -9.26 -0.31
C LEU A 17 2.52 -10.63 -0.81
N HIS A 18 2.90 -11.73 -0.16
CA HIS A 18 2.40 -13.06 -0.51
C HIS A 18 0.90 -13.19 -0.27
N ASN A 19 0.39 -12.70 0.86
CA ASN A 19 -1.04 -12.73 1.18
C ASN A 19 -1.85 -11.86 0.19
N TYR A 20 -1.31 -10.69 -0.19
CA TYR A 20 -1.90 -9.86 -1.25
C TYR A 20 -2.01 -10.64 -2.56
N HIS A 21 -0.92 -11.30 -2.97
CA HIS A 21 -0.89 -12.08 -4.20
C HIS A 21 -1.84 -13.27 -4.19
N GLU A 22 -1.98 -13.97 -3.06
CA GLU A 22 -2.96 -15.05 -2.90
C GLU A 22 -4.40 -14.53 -3.12
N THR A 23 -4.70 -13.34 -2.58
CA THR A 23 -6.05 -12.74 -2.65
C THR A 23 -6.36 -12.12 -4.02
N HIS A 24 -5.41 -11.39 -4.60
CA HIS A 24 -5.61 -10.58 -5.82
C HIS A 24 -5.02 -11.21 -7.08
N ARG A 25 -4.37 -12.39 -6.97
CA ARG A 25 -3.69 -13.12 -8.06
C ARG A 25 -2.67 -12.28 -8.84
N SER A 26 -2.14 -11.25 -8.20
CA SER A 26 -1.23 -10.26 -8.76
C SER A 26 -0.49 -9.55 -7.62
N PHE A 27 0.64 -8.92 -7.91
CA PHE A 27 1.29 -8.03 -6.94
C PHE A 27 0.69 -6.61 -7.01
N PRO A 28 0.85 -5.80 -5.94
CA PRO A 28 0.36 -4.42 -5.94
C PRO A 28 0.90 -3.62 -7.12
N GLN A 29 0.06 -2.79 -7.72
CA GLN A 29 0.48 -1.84 -8.74
C GLN A 29 1.41 -0.78 -8.12
N MET A 30 2.41 -0.33 -8.89
CA MET A 30 3.42 0.61 -8.41
C MET A 30 2.80 1.92 -7.89
N GLN A 31 1.76 2.38 -8.58
CA GLN A 31 0.99 3.56 -8.27
C GLN A 31 -0.49 3.27 -8.50
N VAL A 32 -1.32 3.81 -7.62
CA VAL A 32 -2.78 3.78 -7.74
C VAL A 32 -3.21 5.23 -7.84
N GLU A 33 -3.77 5.60 -8.98
CA GLU A 33 -4.31 6.94 -9.22
C GLU A 33 -5.47 7.17 -8.25
N THR A 34 -5.37 8.22 -7.44
CA THR A 34 -6.51 8.76 -6.71
C THR A 34 -7.08 9.93 -7.48
N LEU A 35 -8.35 10.28 -7.22
CA LEU A 35 -9.10 11.28 -7.99
C LEU A 35 -8.23 12.43 -8.51
N ARG A 36 -8.16 12.53 -9.84
CA ARG A 36 -7.74 13.77 -10.50
C ARG A 36 -8.75 14.84 -10.14
N ASN A 37 -8.43 15.67 -9.16
CA ASN A 37 -9.20 16.89 -8.93
C ASN A 37 -8.83 17.90 -10.02
N THR A 38 -9.44 17.73 -11.20
CA THR A 38 -9.25 18.61 -12.37
C THR A 38 -9.67 20.05 -12.11
N THR A 39 -10.27 20.35 -10.96
CA THR A 39 -10.80 21.67 -10.61
C THR A 39 -9.85 22.50 -9.76
N TYR A 40 -8.83 21.91 -9.10
CA TYR A 40 -8.00 22.64 -8.14
C TYR A 40 -6.49 22.59 -8.38
N ASP A 41 -5.98 21.61 -9.14
CA ASP A 41 -4.57 21.58 -9.49
C ASP A 41 -4.33 20.65 -10.70
N PRO A 42 -3.97 21.18 -11.88
CA PRO A 42 -3.64 20.36 -13.04
C PRO A 42 -2.31 19.58 -12.88
N ASP A 43 -1.51 19.88 -11.86
CA ASP A 43 -0.13 19.37 -11.71
C ASP A 43 0.08 18.42 -10.51
N THR A 44 -0.95 18.18 -9.68
CA THR A 44 -0.89 17.16 -8.61
C THR A 44 -1.79 15.97 -8.89
N ASP A 45 -1.34 15.13 -9.82
CA ASP A 45 -1.80 13.75 -9.83
C ASP A 45 -1.49 13.13 -8.45
N SER A 46 -2.55 12.83 -7.70
CA SER A 46 -2.41 12.18 -6.40
C SER A 46 -2.26 10.68 -6.65
N TYR A 47 -1.07 10.15 -6.41
CA TYR A 47 -0.80 8.72 -6.50
C TYR A 47 -0.58 8.13 -5.12
N LEU A 48 -1.25 7.02 -4.83
CA LEU A 48 -0.92 6.18 -3.68
C LEU A 48 0.19 5.21 -4.05
N ALA A 49 1.15 5.05 -3.14
CA ALA A 49 2.20 4.05 -3.28
C ALA A 49 1.62 2.63 -3.15
N TRP A 50 2.24 1.68 -3.84
CA TRP A 50 1.92 0.24 -3.77
C TRP A 50 1.78 -0.31 -2.33
N SER A 51 2.52 0.26 -1.37
CA SER A 51 2.54 -0.18 0.02
C SER A 51 1.20 0.01 0.72
N VAL A 52 0.36 0.91 0.25
CA VAL A 52 -1.00 1.11 0.75
C VAL A 52 -1.83 -0.16 0.59
N MET A 53 -1.65 -0.86 -0.53
CA MET A 53 -2.42 -2.06 -0.85
C MET A 53 -2.10 -3.26 0.06
N ILE A 54 -0.94 -3.26 0.73
CA ILE A 54 -0.57 -4.33 1.66
C ILE A 54 -0.93 -4.03 3.12
N LEU A 55 -1.42 -2.82 3.44
CA LEU A 55 -1.76 -2.43 4.82
C LEU A 55 -2.71 -3.42 5.53
N PRO A 56 -3.79 -3.93 4.90
CA PRO A 56 -4.67 -4.91 5.55
C PRO A 56 -3.95 -6.20 5.93
N PHE A 57 -2.93 -6.60 5.17
CA PHE A 57 -2.11 -7.78 5.41
C PHE A 57 -0.95 -7.54 6.40
N MET A 58 -0.81 -6.30 6.89
CA MET A 58 0.11 -5.90 7.96
C MET A 58 -0.62 -5.51 9.26
N ASP A 59 -1.86 -5.99 9.43
CA ASP A 59 -2.74 -5.61 10.56
C ASP A 59 -3.03 -4.09 10.64
N GLN A 60 -2.90 -3.37 9.51
CA GLN A 60 -3.16 -1.93 9.40
C GLN A 60 -4.48 -1.64 8.65
N ALA A 61 -5.48 -2.51 8.79
CA ALA A 61 -6.79 -2.34 8.15
C ALA A 61 -7.50 -1.03 8.57
N SER A 62 -7.34 -0.58 9.81
CA SER A 62 -7.89 0.71 10.27
C SER A 62 -7.28 1.90 9.52
N LEU A 63 -5.98 1.85 9.26
CA LEU A 63 -5.30 2.88 8.47
C LEU A 63 -5.72 2.82 7.00
N TYR A 64 -5.81 1.61 6.44
CA TYR A 64 -6.29 1.40 5.07
C TYR A 64 -7.67 2.02 4.84
N ASN A 65 -8.61 1.82 5.76
CA ASN A 65 -9.98 2.32 5.65
C ASN A 65 -10.10 3.86 5.77
N GLN A 66 -9.07 4.54 6.26
CA GLN A 66 -9.03 6.02 6.31
C GLN A 66 -8.57 6.65 4.99
N ILE A 67 -8.02 5.84 4.07
CA ILE A 67 -7.51 6.33 2.79
C ILE A 67 -8.67 6.38 1.80
N ASN A 68 -8.92 7.56 1.22
CA ASN A 68 -9.89 7.69 0.14
C ASN A 68 -9.31 7.11 -1.16
N MET A 69 -9.88 6.01 -1.64
CA MET A 69 -9.51 5.36 -2.90
C MET A 69 -10.44 5.72 -4.07
N ASN A 70 -11.41 6.61 -3.82
CA ASN A 70 -12.51 6.93 -4.74
C ASN A 70 -12.59 8.41 -5.06
#